data_AF-A0A1H1NIU7-F1
#
_entry.id   AF-A0A1H1NIU7-F1
#
_cell.length_a   1.000
_cell.length_b   1.000
_cell.length_c   1.000
_cell.angle_alpha   90.00
_cell.angle_beta   90.00
_cell.angle_gamma   90.00
#
_symmetry.space_group_name_H-M   'P 1'
#
loop_
_entity.id
_entity.type
_entity.pdbx_description
1 polymer ?
#
loop_
_entity_poly.entity_id
_entity_poly.type
_entity_poly.pdbx_seq_one_letter_code
_entity_poly.pdbx_strand_id
1 'polypeptide(L)'
;MIMLELARNCVLWSADVAPVLDSDAPHMKRSRRERGNLVNGNEQGGTVGSSTADEVDVVLGGPIFLDIVFTDLPAAPAAGTEVWAGGMGTMPGGIANLAVATSRMGLKTRLVTQFGDDDYGRWLEKVLGEQEQIDLSRARIAHGEHTVVTVSMAYDGDRAMVTHGHPERMPIRDLIGDVSPSTALVGELANPAEEPWWLGPAIAGSAMFAEVGWDDAGLWDPVVLEGLEYCHGFMPNHLEAMNYTRTSSPQAALSALADRVPLAVVTRGADGAMAVDSITGEAADVPALAVKAIDPTGAGDVFSSAIVLGTRQGWPLEQRLRFANLCSSLAVQRRGGSLGAPGWTDIESWWAETRRRARSSPEAGERALRYGFIADLLADRKFRAHSQAPATIGSHTESCRT
;
A
#
# COMPACT_ATOMS: atom_id res chain seq x y z
N MET A 1 28.94 36.25 -5.06
CA MET A 1 29.98 36.40 -6.11
C MET A 1 31.00 35.31 -5.81
N ILE A 2 30.94 34.10 -6.35
CA ILE A 2 30.45 33.60 -7.65
C ILE A 2 29.70 32.27 -7.40
N MET A 3 28.52 32.17 -8.01
CA MET A 3 27.72 30.96 -8.25
C MET A 3 28.11 30.42 -9.63
N LEU A 4 27.73 29.17 -9.92
CA LEU A 4 27.63 28.55 -11.25
C LEU A 4 28.94 28.13 -11.95
N GLU A 5 29.25 26.83 -11.89
CA GLU A 5 29.73 26.05 -13.04
C GLU A 5 29.93 24.60 -12.60
N LEU A 6 28.96 23.71 -12.87
CA LEU A 6 29.15 22.26 -13.05
C LEU A 6 27.83 21.61 -13.53
N ALA A 7 27.19 22.24 -14.52
CA ALA A 7 26.07 21.67 -15.26
C ALA A 7 26.23 22.05 -16.73
N ARG A 8 27.13 21.35 -17.41
CA ARG A 8 27.30 21.36 -18.88
C ARG A 8 28.27 20.24 -19.23
N ASN A 9 27.72 19.13 -19.72
CA ASN A 9 28.27 18.28 -20.78
C ASN A 9 27.57 16.92 -20.74
N CYS A 10 26.54 16.75 -21.58
CA CYS A 10 26.20 15.49 -22.26
C CYS A 10 24.90 15.68 -23.08
N VAL A 11 24.97 16.47 -24.16
CA VAL A 11 24.03 16.36 -25.29
C VAL A 11 24.83 16.63 -26.55
N LEU A 12 25.23 15.59 -27.28
CA LEU A 12 25.59 15.64 -28.69
C LEU A 12 25.41 14.23 -29.26
N TRP A 13 24.29 13.98 -29.92
CA TRP A 13 24.30 13.35 -31.26
C TRP A 13 23.07 13.83 -32.03
N SER A 14 23.37 14.65 -33.04
CA SER A 14 22.49 15.14 -34.08
C SER A 14 22.32 14.08 -35.17
N ALA A 15 21.11 13.89 -35.67
CA ALA A 15 20.86 13.55 -37.07
C ALA A 15 19.47 14.05 -37.47
N ASP A 16 19.47 15.15 -38.22
CA ASP A 16 18.33 15.71 -38.95
C ASP A 16 17.88 14.76 -40.08
N VAL A 17 16.57 14.55 -40.22
CA VAL A 17 15.91 14.43 -41.53
C VAL A 17 14.54 15.13 -41.45
N ALA A 18 14.32 15.99 -42.44
CA ALA A 18 13.28 17.02 -42.57
C ALA A 18 11.84 16.48 -42.81
N PRO A 19 10.80 17.35 -42.79
CA PRO A 19 9.40 16.97 -42.65
C PRO A 19 8.69 16.74 -43.99
N VAL A 20 7.62 15.94 -43.97
CA VAL A 20 6.64 15.86 -45.05
C VAL A 20 5.26 16.20 -44.50
N LEU A 21 4.70 17.29 -45.00
CA LEU A 21 3.27 17.63 -44.95
C LEU A 21 2.56 16.84 -46.06
N ASP A 22 1.39 16.27 -45.77
CA ASP A 22 0.08 16.73 -46.29
C ASP A 22 -0.96 15.60 -46.42
N SER A 23 -2.21 15.99 -46.13
CA SER A 23 -3.48 15.52 -46.71
C SER A 23 -4.10 14.15 -46.37
N ASP A 24 -5.34 14.29 -45.88
CA ASP A 24 -6.56 13.57 -46.29
C ASP A 24 -6.87 12.15 -45.78
N ALA A 25 -7.78 12.13 -44.81
CA ALA A 25 -8.68 11.01 -44.49
C ALA A 25 -9.76 10.82 -45.57
N PRO A 26 -10.27 9.58 -45.72
CA PRO A 26 -11.67 9.43 -46.04
C PRO A 26 -12.42 8.45 -45.12
N HIS A 27 -13.62 8.89 -44.77
CA HIS A 27 -14.73 8.10 -44.21
C HIS A 27 -14.95 6.77 -44.94
N MET A 28 -15.18 5.68 -44.19
CA MET A 28 -15.91 4.54 -44.72
C MET A 28 -17.00 4.04 -43.77
N LYS A 29 -18.23 4.08 -44.29
CA LYS A 29 -19.49 3.72 -43.66
C LYS A 29 -19.65 2.21 -43.51
N ARG A 30 -20.33 1.86 -42.43
CA ARG A 30 -21.03 0.60 -42.10
C ARG A 30 -21.49 -0.24 -43.29
N SER A 31 -21.32 -1.55 -43.21
CA SER A 31 -22.30 -2.50 -43.76
C SER A 31 -22.51 -3.70 -42.85
N ARG A 32 -23.73 -3.75 -42.29
CA ARG A 32 -24.37 -4.85 -41.58
C ARG A 32 -24.68 -5.94 -42.60
N ARG A 33 -24.30 -7.20 -42.34
CA ARG A 33 -24.79 -8.36 -43.09
C ARG A 33 -25.21 -9.46 -42.12
N GLU A 34 -26.51 -9.50 -41.89
CA GLU A 34 -27.25 -10.66 -41.40
C GLU A 34 -27.27 -11.75 -42.47
N ARG A 35 -27.08 -13.00 -42.06
CA ARG A 35 -27.53 -14.29 -42.64
C ARG A 35 -27.06 -15.33 -41.60
N GLY A 36 -27.91 -16.06 -40.89
CA GLY A 36 -29.08 -16.81 -41.32
C GLY A 36 -28.76 -18.30 -41.05
N ASN A 37 -29.39 -18.85 -40.01
CA ASN A 37 -29.22 -20.17 -39.42
C ASN A 37 -29.06 -21.35 -40.41
N LEU A 38 -28.17 -22.29 -40.05
CA LEU A 38 -28.38 -23.72 -40.25
C LEU A 38 -27.94 -24.47 -38.98
N VAL A 39 -28.88 -25.26 -38.45
CA VAL A 39 -28.80 -26.08 -37.23
C VAL A 39 -28.45 -27.52 -37.59
N ASN A 40 -27.66 -28.16 -36.72
CA ASN A 40 -27.47 -29.61 -36.44
C ASN A 40 -25.97 -29.89 -36.34
N GLY A 41 -25.38 -30.42 -35.28
CA GLY A 41 -25.85 -30.86 -33.98
C GLY A 41 -24.66 -31.56 -33.31
N ASN A 42 -24.40 -31.29 -32.04
CA ASN A 42 -24.08 -32.30 -31.03
C ASN A 42 -23.82 -31.62 -29.70
N GLU A 43 -24.53 -32.15 -28.71
CA GLU A 43 -24.45 -31.81 -27.31
C GLU A 43 -23.05 -32.11 -26.77
N GLN A 44 -22.47 -31.12 -26.10
CA GLN A 44 -21.78 -31.30 -24.82
C GLN A 44 -21.81 -29.94 -24.12
N GLY A 45 -22.83 -29.76 -23.30
CA GLY A 45 -22.98 -28.62 -22.40
C GLY A 45 -21.90 -28.67 -21.34
N GLY A 46 -20.72 -28.12 -21.64
CA GLY A 46 -19.80 -27.64 -20.63
C GLY A 46 -20.31 -26.31 -20.15
N THR A 47 -21.07 -26.29 -19.05
CA THR A 47 -21.15 -25.09 -18.22
C THR A 47 -19.72 -24.66 -17.90
N VAL A 48 -19.26 -23.58 -18.52
CA VAL A 48 -18.06 -22.86 -18.08
C VAL A 48 -18.40 -22.33 -16.70
N GLY A 49 -18.19 -23.16 -15.68
CA GLY A 49 -18.12 -22.67 -14.31
C GLY A 49 -16.97 -21.69 -14.30
N SER A 50 -17.25 -20.40 -14.15
CA SER A 50 -16.21 -19.45 -13.78
C SER A 50 -15.60 -19.99 -12.50
N SER A 51 -14.33 -20.39 -12.57
CA SER A 51 -13.67 -20.95 -11.40
C SER A 51 -13.70 -19.86 -10.32
N THR A 52 -14.26 -20.19 -9.15
CA THR A 52 -14.24 -19.33 -7.96
C THR A 52 -12.83 -19.18 -7.37
N ALA A 53 -11.82 -19.75 -8.03
CA ALA A 53 -10.43 -19.76 -7.61
C ALA A 53 -9.65 -18.48 -8.01
N ASP A 54 -10.17 -17.68 -8.96
CA ASP A 54 -9.52 -16.44 -9.40
C ASP A 54 -10.00 -15.18 -8.65
N GLU A 55 -11.02 -15.31 -7.79
CA GLU A 55 -11.65 -14.17 -7.11
C GLU A 55 -10.87 -13.77 -5.85
N VAL A 56 -10.15 -12.66 -5.96
CA VAL A 56 -9.41 -12.00 -4.87
C VAL A 56 -10.10 -10.69 -4.47
N ASP A 57 -9.98 -10.33 -3.19
CA ASP A 57 -10.56 -9.10 -2.65
C ASP A 57 -9.74 -7.87 -3.03
N VAL A 58 -8.41 -8.01 -2.99
CA VAL A 58 -7.47 -6.91 -3.23
C VAL A 58 -6.31 -7.39 -4.10
N VAL A 59 -5.98 -6.58 -5.11
CA VAL A 59 -4.76 -6.71 -5.91
C VAL A 59 -3.84 -5.54 -5.57
N LEU A 60 -2.61 -5.83 -5.18
CA LEU A 60 -1.58 -4.83 -4.96
C LEU A 60 -0.53 -4.92 -6.05
N GLY A 61 -0.14 -3.78 -6.60
CA GLY A 61 0.85 -3.69 -7.68
C GLY A 61 1.97 -2.74 -7.30
N GLY A 62 3.22 -3.23 -7.36
CA GLY A 62 4.38 -2.38 -7.15
C GLY A 62 5.66 -3.15 -6.79
N PRO A 63 6.74 -2.41 -6.51
CA PRO A 63 8.04 -2.99 -6.21
C PRO A 63 8.09 -3.57 -4.80
N ILE A 64 8.76 -4.71 -4.66
CA ILE A 64 9.08 -5.32 -3.37
C ILE A 64 10.53 -5.09 -2.99
N PHE A 65 10.74 -5.05 -1.68
CA PHE A 65 12.01 -4.73 -1.08
C PHE A 65 12.31 -5.79 -0.02
N LEU A 66 13.59 -6.03 0.24
CA LEU A 66 14.04 -6.62 1.48
C LEU A 66 14.34 -5.48 2.45
N ASP A 67 13.54 -5.34 3.50
CA ASP A 67 13.76 -4.34 4.51
C ASP A 67 14.57 -4.94 5.66
N ILE A 68 15.68 -4.27 6.01
CA ILE A 68 16.48 -4.52 7.21
C ILE A 68 16.21 -3.35 8.17
N VAL A 69 15.50 -3.62 9.25
CA VAL A 69 15.09 -2.59 10.21
C VAL A 69 15.89 -2.72 11.48
N PHE A 70 16.63 -1.67 11.83
CA PHE A 70 17.27 -1.53 13.12
C PHE A 70 16.38 -0.72 14.08
N THR A 71 16.19 -1.25 15.28
CA THR A 71 15.38 -0.62 16.34
C THR A 71 16.22 -0.36 17.58
N ASP A 72 15.69 0.47 18.49
CA ASP A 72 16.36 0.85 19.73
C ASP A 72 17.76 1.42 19.48
N LEU A 73 17.90 2.27 18.45
CA LEU A 73 19.11 3.05 18.26
C LEU A 73 19.15 4.19 19.28
N PRO A 74 20.27 4.36 20.03
CA PRO A 74 20.39 5.45 20.99
C PRO A 74 20.55 6.82 20.33
N ALA A 75 21.06 6.87 19.10
CA ALA A 75 21.23 8.08 18.29
C ALA A 75 21.47 7.70 16.82
N ALA A 76 21.30 8.67 15.91
CA ALA A 76 21.70 8.53 14.53
C ALA A 76 23.21 8.28 14.40
N PRO A 77 23.67 7.39 13.50
CA PRO A 77 25.09 7.17 13.26
C PRO A 77 25.73 8.43 12.65
N ALA A 78 26.88 8.84 13.19
CA ALA A 78 27.69 9.91 12.64
C ALA A 78 28.84 9.36 11.79
N ALA A 79 29.34 10.17 10.85
CA ALA A 79 30.47 9.78 10.00
C ALA A 79 31.69 9.37 10.85
N GLY A 80 32.25 8.18 10.58
CA GLY A 80 33.39 7.64 11.31
C GLY A 80 33.07 7.03 12.67
N THR A 81 31.78 6.85 13.02
CA THR A 81 31.34 6.21 14.27
C THR A 81 30.64 4.89 13.99
N GLU A 82 30.57 4.04 15.02
CA GLU A 82 29.75 2.83 15.05
C GLU A 82 28.67 3.00 16.12
N VAL A 83 27.45 2.59 15.81
CA VAL A 83 26.32 2.58 16.75
C VAL A 83 25.76 1.16 16.81
N TRP A 84 25.60 0.64 18.03
CA TRP A 84 25.03 -0.67 18.27
C TRP A 84 23.52 -0.54 18.48
N ALA A 85 22.73 -1.16 17.61
CA ALA A 85 21.27 -1.22 17.75
C ALA A 85 20.87 -2.26 18.81
N GLY A 86 19.81 -1.96 19.56
CA GLY A 86 19.24 -2.91 20.53
C GLY A 86 18.34 -3.99 19.91
N GLY A 87 18.00 -3.86 18.63
CA GLY A 87 17.25 -4.84 17.87
C GLY A 87 17.46 -4.70 16.36
N MET A 88 17.20 -5.80 15.65
CA MET A 88 17.23 -5.86 14.20
C MET A 88 16.19 -6.87 13.70
N GLY A 89 15.54 -6.57 12.58
CA GLY A 89 14.65 -7.49 11.88
C GLY A 89 14.86 -7.42 10.37
N THR A 90 14.52 -8.52 9.68
CA THR A 90 14.47 -8.59 8.21
C THR A 90 13.06 -8.98 7.79
N MET A 91 12.49 -8.30 6.81
CA MET A 91 11.09 -8.45 6.40
C MET A 91 10.87 -8.10 4.92
N PRO A 92 9.72 -8.49 4.34
CA PRO A 92 9.23 -7.91 3.09
C PRO A 92 8.94 -6.41 3.27
N GLY A 93 9.41 -5.61 2.31
CA GLY A 93 9.26 -4.16 2.24
C GLY A 93 8.59 -3.68 0.94
N GLY A 94 8.42 -2.36 0.81
CA GLY A 94 7.69 -1.74 -0.31
C GLY A 94 6.21 -2.14 -0.31
N ILE A 95 5.66 -2.44 -1.49
CA ILE A 95 4.24 -2.80 -1.61
C ILE A 95 3.88 -4.07 -0.79
N ALA A 96 4.88 -4.90 -0.47
CA ALA A 96 4.69 -6.09 0.36
C ALA A 96 4.24 -5.73 1.78
N ASN A 97 4.58 -4.54 2.32
CA ASN A 97 4.10 -4.11 3.63
C ASN A 97 2.57 -4.10 3.68
N LEU A 98 1.97 -3.49 2.66
CA LEU A 98 0.52 -3.36 2.51
C LEU A 98 -0.12 -4.72 2.19
N ALA A 99 0.55 -5.56 1.39
CA ALA A 99 0.06 -6.90 1.07
C ALA A 99 0.00 -7.80 2.32
N VAL A 100 1.03 -7.78 3.17
CA VAL A 100 1.05 -8.52 4.44
C VAL A 100 -0.03 -8.02 5.39
N ALA A 101 -0.15 -6.70 5.56
CA ALA A 101 -1.19 -6.12 6.41
C ALA A 101 -2.61 -6.45 5.91
N THR A 102 -2.85 -6.35 4.60
CA THR A 102 -4.13 -6.68 3.96
C THR A 102 -4.49 -8.16 4.14
N SER A 103 -3.52 -9.07 3.94
CA SER A 103 -3.73 -10.50 4.17
C SER A 103 -4.07 -10.81 5.63
N ARG A 104 -3.31 -10.25 6.59
CA ARG A 104 -3.55 -10.46 8.04
C ARG A 104 -4.89 -9.89 8.52
N MET A 105 -5.42 -8.89 7.82
CA MET A 105 -6.78 -8.37 7.99
C MET A 105 -7.87 -9.26 7.37
N GLY A 106 -7.51 -10.41 6.82
CA GLY A 106 -8.44 -11.44 6.34
C GLY A 106 -8.98 -11.21 4.93
N LEU A 107 -8.37 -10.31 4.15
CA LEU A 107 -8.72 -10.10 2.75
C LEU A 107 -7.93 -11.06 1.86
N LYS A 108 -8.60 -11.69 0.88
CA LYS A 108 -7.90 -12.49 -0.13
C LYS A 108 -7.05 -11.58 -0.99
N THR A 109 -5.73 -11.71 -0.84
CA THR A 109 -4.77 -10.74 -1.33
C THR A 109 -3.93 -11.34 -2.46
N ARG A 110 -3.85 -10.64 -3.59
CA ARG A 110 -2.91 -10.95 -4.68
C ARG A 110 -1.87 -9.85 -4.81
N LEU A 111 -0.62 -10.26 -4.99
CA LEU A 111 0.50 -9.35 -5.20
C LEU A 111 1.05 -9.51 -6.61
N VAL A 112 1.02 -8.41 -7.37
CA VAL A 112 1.59 -8.29 -8.71
C VAL A 112 2.92 -7.55 -8.57
N THR A 113 4.02 -8.28 -8.72
CA THR A 113 5.36 -7.75 -8.46
C THR A 113 6.45 -8.56 -9.16
N GLN A 114 7.71 -8.17 -8.95
CA GLN A 114 8.90 -8.84 -9.45
C GLN A 114 9.85 -9.16 -8.30
N PHE A 115 10.28 -10.42 -8.20
CA PHE A 115 11.33 -10.88 -7.29
C PHE A 115 12.70 -10.80 -7.97
N GLY A 116 13.75 -10.48 -7.21
CA GLY A 116 15.12 -10.64 -7.65
C GLY A 116 15.49 -12.13 -7.81
N ASP A 117 16.47 -12.42 -8.67
CA ASP A 117 17.00 -13.77 -8.88
C ASP A 117 18.15 -14.09 -7.90
N ASP A 118 17.90 -13.83 -6.62
CA ASP A 118 18.85 -14.02 -5.53
C ASP A 118 18.20 -14.72 -4.32
N ASP A 119 18.99 -14.98 -3.28
CA ASP A 119 18.49 -15.65 -2.07
C ASP A 119 17.49 -14.80 -1.30
N TYR A 120 17.57 -13.47 -1.41
CA TYR A 120 16.61 -12.55 -0.81
C TYR A 120 15.25 -12.68 -1.49
N GLY A 121 15.21 -12.71 -2.82
CA GLY A 121 13.99 -12.86 -3.61
C GLY A 121 13.31 -14.19 -3.32
N ARG A 122 14.09 -15.28 -3.31
CA ARG A 122 13.59 -16.63 -2.92
C ARG A 122 13.02 -16.65 -1.50
N TRP A 123 13.66 -15.96 -0.57
CA TRP A 123 13.15 -15.86 0.80
C TRP A 123 11.86 -15.06 0.88
N LEU A 124 11.78 -13.90 0.20
CA LEU A 124 10.57 -13.08 0.14
C LEU A 124 9.40 -13.84 -0.48
N GLU A 125 9.62 -14.55 -1.58
CA GLU A 125 8.60 -15.38 -2.23
C GLU A 125 8.04 -16.42 -1.26
N LYS A 126 8.93 -17.10 -0.52
CA LYS A 126 8.55 -18.07 0.50
C LYS A 126 7.73 -17.45 1.63
N VAL A 127 8.19 -16.32 2.19
CA VAL A 127 7.48 -15.64 3.29
C VAL A 127 6.09 -15.20 2.83
N LEU A 128 6.01 -14.49 1.70
CA LEU A 128 4.76 -13.93 1.20
C LEU A 128 3.77 -15.03 0.77
N GLY A 129 4.23 -16.05 0.05
CA GLY A 129 3.38 -17.12 -0.45
C GLY A 129 3.02 -18.17 0.60
N GLU A 130 3.99 -18.67 1.37
CA GLU A 130 3.76 -19.79 2.30
C GLU A 130 3.33 -19.33 3.69
N GLN A 131 3.83 -18.19 4.20
CA GLN A 131 3.54 -17.77 5.57
C GLN A 131 2.37 -16.80 5.62
N GLU A 132 2.39 -15.79 4.75
CA GLU A 132 1.36 -14.74 4.70
C GLU A 132 0.20 -15.09 3.75
N GLN A 133 0.27 -16.23 3.06
CA GLN A 133 -0.80 -16.77 2.21
C GLN A 133 -1.26 -15.79 1.11
N ILE A 134 -0.32 -14.98 0.60
CA ILE A 134 -0.58 -14.03 -0.49
C ILE A 134 -0.51 -14.78 -1.82
N ASP A 135 -1.47 -14.53 -2.71
CA ASP A 135 -1.46 -15.09 -4.06
C ASP A 135 -0.36 -14.40 -4.90
N LEU A 136 0.65 -15.19 -5.26
CA LEU A 136 1.81 -14.79 -6.08
C LEU A 136 1.72 -15.28 -7.54
N SER A 137 0.55 -15.76 -8.00
CA SER A 137 0.36 -16.28 -9.37
C SER A 137 0.70 -15.28 -10.49
N ARG A 138 0.66 -13.99 -10.17
CA ARG A 138 1.01 -12.88 -11.07
C ARG A 138 2.39 -12.26 -10.81
N ALA A 139 3.14 -12.77 -9.83
CA ALA A 139 4.52 -12.34 -9.62
C ALA A 139 5.47 -12.97 -10.65
N ARG A 140 6.60 -12.31 -10.93
CA ARG A 140 7.65 -12.80 -11.84
C ARG A 140 9.03 -12.71 -11.19
N ILE A 141 9.99 -13.42 -11.76
CA ILE A 141 11.40 -13.29 -11.38
C ILE A 141 12.09 -12.42 -12.42
N ALA A 142 12.77 -11.36 -11.96
CA ALA A 142 13.62 -10.50 -12.77
C ALA A 142 15.04 -11.09 -12.85
N HIS A 143 15.28 -11.90 -13.87
CA HIS A 143 16.59 -12.55 -14.05
C HIS A 143 17.73 -11.55 -14.23
N GLY A 144 18.82 -11.78 -13.49
CA GLY A 144 20.02 -10.94 -13.53
C GLY A 144 19.96 -9.70 -12.64
N GLU A 145 18.92 -9.56 -11.83
CA GLU A 145 18.76 -8.50 -10.83
C GLU A 145 18.74 -9.05 -9.41
N HIS A 146 19.31 -8.28 -8.49
CA HIS A 146 19.24 -8.57 -7.07
C HIS A 146 17.99 -7.91 -6.49
N THR A 147 17.45 -8.46 -5.42
CA THR A 147 16.31 -7.88 -4.71
C THR A 147 16.67 -6.49 -4.18
N VAL A 148 15.79 -5.50 -4.39
CA VAL A 148 15.93 -4.15 -3.81
C VAL A 148 16.03 -4.24 -2.30
N VAL A 149 16.98 -3.54 -1.68
CA VAL A 149 17.19 -3.58 -0.21
C VAL A 149 17.00 -2.19 0.36
N THR A 150 16.21 -2.08 1.42
CA THR A 150 16.14 -0.88 2.26
C THR A 150 16.67 -1.18 3.65
N VAL A 151 17.53 -0.30 4.15
CA VAL A 151 17.89 -0.27 5.56
C VAL A 151 17.10 0.85 6.23
N SER A 152 16.23 0.50 7.19
CA SER A 152 15.50 1.45 8.03
C SER A 152 16.14 1.51 9.42
N MET A 153 16.34 2.72 9.93
CA MET A 153 16.90 2.96 11.26
C MET A 153 15.90 3.80 12.06
N ALA A 154 15.27 3.20 13.06
CA ALA A 154 14.33 3.88 13.94
C ALA A 154 15.05 4.54 15.12
N TYR A 155 14.95 5.87 15.22
CA TYR A 155 15.48 6.70 16.30
C TYR A 155 14.69 8.00 16.43
N ASP A 156 14.74 8.67 17.59
CA ASP A 156 14.04 9.93 17.87
C ASP A 156 12.52 9.91 17.59
N GLY A 157 11.90 8.73 17.65
CA GLY A 157 10.47 8.55 17.40
C GLY A 157 10.07 8.51 15.92
N ASP A 158 11.04 8.55 15.00
CA ASP A 158 10.85 8.42 13.56
C ASP A 158 11.85 7.41 12.98
N ARG A 159 12.03 7.40 11.66
CA ARG A 159 13.00 6.56 10.96
C ARG A 159 13.71 7.32 9.84
N ALA A 160 14.98 6.95 9.61
CA ALA A 160 15.69 7.28 8.38
C ALA A 160 15.92 6.00 7.57
N MET A 161 15.88 6.11 6.24
CA MET A 161 16.00 4.98 5.34
C MET A 161 17.09 5.22 4.29
N VAL A 162 17.77 4.14 3.89
CA VAL A 162 18.65 4.11 2.72
C VAL A 162 18.26 2.90 1.89
N THR A 163 18.01 3.13 0.60
CA THR A 163 17.58 2.09 -0.34
C THR A 163 18.60 1.93 -1.45
N HIS A 164 18.89 0.68 -1.80
CA HIS A 164 19.63 0.33 -3.01
C HIS A 164 18.79 -0.60 -3.88
N GLY A 165 18.72 -0.30 -5.16
CA GLY A 165 17.97 -1.10 -6.13
C GLY A 165 18.19 -0.63 -7.55
N HIS A 166 17.22 -0.97 -8.39
CA HIS A 166 17.20 -0.70 -9.83
C HIS A 166 15.77 -0.40 -10.28
N PRO A 167 15.59 0.21 -11.47
CA PRO A 167 14.27 0.37 -12.06
C PRO A 167 13.58 -0.99 -12.27
N GLU A 168 12.25 -0.99 -12.26
CA GLU A 168 11.47 -2.17 -12.60
C GLU A 168 11.67 -2.57 -14.07
N ARG A 169 11.88 -3.87 -14.34
CA ARG A 169 12.03 -4.37 -15.72
C ARG A 169 10.71 -4.58 -16.43
N MET A 170 9.73 -5.12 -15.72
CA MET A 170 8.42 -5.47 -16.26
C MET A 170 7.39 -4.55 -15.63
N PRO A 171 6.67 -3.74 -16.42
CA PRO A 171 5.66 -2.86 -15.85
C PRO A 171 4.50 -3.70 -15.30
N ILE A 172 3.94 -3.30 -14.15
CA ILE A 172 2.82 -3.99 -13.50
C ILE A 172 1.63 -4.23 -14.45
N ARG A 173 1.40 -3.32 -15.40
CA ARG A 173 0.34 -3.43 -16.41
C ARG A 173 0.43 -4.70 -17.27
N ASP A 174 1.63 -5.21 -17.48
CA ASP A 174 1.86 -6.43 -18.28
C ASP A 174 1.70 -7.71 -17.43
N LEU A 175 1.70 -7.56 -16.10
CA LEU A 175 1.68 -8.68 -15.15
C LEU A 175 0.29 -8.91 -14.53
N ILE A 176 -0.48 -7.84 -14.34
CA ILE A 176 -1.72 -7.84 -13.56
C ILE A 176 -2.79 -8.82 -14.09
N GLY A 177 -2.92 -8.93 -15.41
CA GLY A 177 -3.99 -9.70 -16.04
C GLY A 177 -5.38 -9.13 -15.79
N ASP A 178 -6.42 -9.89 -16.15
CA ASP A 178 -7.81 -9.48 -15.93
C ASP A 178 -8.18 -9.56 -14.45
N VAL A 179 -8.85 -8.51 -13.95
CA VAL A 179 -9.29 -8.40 -12.56
C VAL A 179 -10.81 -8.19 -12.52
N SER A 180 -11.48 -8.77 -11.53
CA SER A 180 -12.91 -8.52 -11.32
C SER A 180 -13.16 -7.06 -10.96
N PRO A 181 -14.20 -6.40 -11.49
CA PRO A 181 -14.57 -5.04 -11.09
C PRO A 181 -14.87 -4.90 -9.58
N SER A 182 -15.20 -6.00 -8.88
CA SER A 182 -15.41 -6.01 -7.43
C SER A 182 -14.12 -6.02 -6.60
N THR A 183 -12.96 -6.23 -7.22
CA THR A 183 -11.65 -6.25 -6.55
C THR A 183 -11.14 -4.82 -6.35
N ALA A 184 -10.59 -4.53 -5.18
CA ALA A 184 -9.89 -3.27 -4.93
C ALA A 184 -8.45 -3.35 -5.44
N LEU A 185 -7.91 -2.23 -5.93
CA LEU A 185 -6.53 -2.10 -6.36
C LEU A 185 -5.79 -1.19 -5.40
N VAL A 186 -4.52 -1.49 -5.12
CA VAL A 186 -3.64 -0.61 -4.34
C VAL A 186 -2.29 -0.49 -5.04
N GLY A 187 -1.77 0.73 -5.14
CA GLY A 187 -0.47 1.00 -5.73
C GLY A 187 -0.03 2.45 -5.54
N GLU A 188 1.22 2.72 -5.86
CA GLU A 188 1.79 4.06 -5.84
C GLU A 188 1.17 4.91 -6.95
N LEU A 189 0.82 6.16 -6.65
CA LEU A 189 0.32 7.16 -7.59
C LEU A 189 1.46 7.62 -8.52
N ALA A 190 1.16 7.74 -9.80
CA ALA A 190 2.10 8.20 -10.82
C ALA A 190 1.44 9.22 -11.76
N ASN A 191 2.29 9.95 -12.50
CA ASN A 191 1.84 10.89 -13.51
C ASN A 191 1.00 10.17 -14.59
N PRO A 192 -0.25 10.60 -14.87
CA PRO A 192 -1.09 10.00 -15.91
C PRO A 192 -0.47 9.96 -17.30
N ALA A 193 0.42 10.91 -17.62
CA ALA A 193 1.14 10.95 -18.89
C ALA A 193 2.09 9.76 -19.09
N GLU A 194 2.45 9.06 -18.02
CA GLU A 194 3.27 7.84 -18.05
C GLU A 194 2.44 6.56 -18.21
N GLU A 195 1.13 6.70 -18.46
CA GLU A 195 0.16 5.61 -18.58
C GLU A 195 0.20 4.62 -17.41
N PRO A 196 -0.18 5.06 -16.19
CA PRO A 196 -0.13 4.20 -15.02
C PRO A 196 -0.90 2.90 -15.20
N TRP A 197 -0.42 1.84 -14.57
CA TRP A 197 -0.96 0.49 -14.76
C TRP A 197 -2.43 0.38 -14.34
N TRP A 198 -2.88 1.22 -13.40
CA TRP A 198 -4.26 1.21 -12.91
C TRP A 198 -5.28 1.89 -13.83
N LEU A 199 -4.86 2.45 -14.99
CA LEU A 199 -5.77 3.03 -15.99
C LEU A 199 -6.13 2.06 -17.12
N GLY A 200 -5.60 0.83 -17.09
CA GLY A 200 -5.81 -0.15 -18.15
C GLY A 200 -7.24 -0.71 -18.22
N PRO A 201 -7.69 -1.20 -19.39
CA PRO A 201 -9.03 -1.79 -19.54
C PRO A 201 -9.23 -3.07 -18.72
N ALA A 202 -8.16 -3.78 -18.36
CA ALA A 202 -8.18 -5.06 -17.62
C ALA A 202 -8.73 -4.95 -16.19
N ILE A 203 -8.88 -3.72 -15.69
CA ILE A 203 -9.24 -3.41 -14.30
C ILE A 203 -10.31 -2.30 -14.23
N ALA A 204 -10.93 -1.99 -15.37
CA ALA A 204 -11.93 -0.94 -15.46
C ALA A 204 -13.11 -1.24 -14.52
N GLY A 205 -13.43 -0.28 -13.65
CA GLY A 205 -14.50 -0.38 -12.66
C GLY A 205 -14.06 -0.87 -11.27
N SER A 206 -12.81 -1.31 -11.11
CA SER A 206 -12.22 -1.59 -9.79
C SER A 206 -11.91 -0.29 -9.03
N ALA A 207 -12.04 -0.33 -7.71
CA ALA A 207 -11.71 0.81 -6.85
C ALA A 207 -10.19 0.89 -6.61
N MET A 208 -9.53 1.91 -7.18
CA MET A 208 -8.09 2.16 -6.99
C MET A 208 -7.84 3.03 -5.75
N PHE A 209 -7.06 2.52 -4.81
CA PHE A 209 -6.54 3.27 -3.67
C PHE A 209 -5.08 3.61 -3.93
N ALA A 210 -4.77 4.89 -3.98
CA ALA A 210 -3.45 5.39 -4.29
C ALA A 210 -2.67 5.71 -3.01
N GLU A 211 -1.39 5.34 -3.02
CA GLU A 211 -0.37 5.76 -2.06
C GLU A 211 0.65 6.66 -2.78
N VAL A 212 1.54 7.33 -2.06
CA VAL A 212 2.69 8.03 -2.66
C VAL A 212 3.95 7.69 -1.89
N GLY A 213 5.05 7.50 -2.62
CA GLY A 213 6.38 7.43 -2.04
C GLY A 213 6.93 8.81 -1.66
N TRP A 214 8.05 8.78 -0.93
CA TRP A 214 8.84 9.98 -0.67
C TRP A 214 9.55 10.46 -1.94
N ASP A 215 9.37 11.73 -2.30
CA ASP A 215 10.10 12.36 -3.40
C ASP A 215 11.49 12.81 -2.91
N ASP A 216 12.52 12.02 -3.25
CA ASP A 216 13.92 12.28 -2.89
C ASP A 216 14.51 13.51 -3.60
N ALA A 217 14.00 13.84 -4.79
CA ALA A 217 14.34 15.07 -5.51
C ALA A 217 13.69 16.32 -4.87
N GLY A 218 12.69 16.12 -4.00
CA GLY A 218 11.98 17.18 -3.30
C GLY A 218 11.17 18.07 -4.23
N LEU A 219 10.82 17.57 -5.42
CA LEU A 219 10.07 18.33 -6.42
C LEU A 219 8.60 18.42 -6.03
N TRP A 220 8.02 17.33 -5.54
CA TRP A 220 6.62 17.17 -5.18
C TRP A 220 5.71 17.68 -6.30
N ASP A 221 5.93 17.15 -7.52
CA ASP A 221 5.30 17.68 -8.73
C ASP A 221 3.77 17.51 -8.66
N PRO A 222 2.99 18.62 -8.67
CA PRO A 222 1.54 18.54 -8.60
C PRO A 222 0.89 17.77 -9.75
N VAL A 223 1.61 17.53 -10.87
CA VAL A 223 1.12 16.71 -11.98
C VAL A 223 0.77 15.28 -11.54
N VAL A 224 1.46 14.75 -10.52
CA VAL A 224 1.16 13.43 -9.95
C VAL A 224 -0.27 13.37 -9.41
N LEU A 225 -0.76 14.48 -8.84
CA LEU A 225 -2.12 14.57 -8.32
C LEU A 225 -3.21 14.61 -9.42
N GLU A 226 -2.86 14.77 -10.70
CA GLU A 226 -3.84 14.66 -11.79
C GLU A 226 -4.38 13.23 -11.90
N GLY A 227 -3.58 12.21 -11.53
CA GLY A 227 -4.02 10.82 -11.54
C GLY A 227 -5.13 10.49 -10.55
N LEU A 228 -5.37 11.36 -9.56
CA LEU A 228 -6.42 11.20 -8.56
C LEU A 228 -7.83 11.17 -9.16
N GLU A 229 -8.03 11.76 -10.34
CA GLU A 229 -9.34 11.74 -11.02
C GLU A 229 -9.81 10.31 -11.36
N TYR A 230 -8.88 9.35 -11.42
CA TYR A 230 -9.15 7.94 -11.69
C TYR A 230 -9.10 7.06 -10.44
N CYS A 231 -8.80 7.65 -9.27
CA CYS A 231 -8.69 6.92 -8.02
C CYS A 231 -9.99 6.98 -7.21
N HIS A 232 -10.24 5.95 -6.43
CA HIS A 232 -11.30 5.92 -5.43
C HIS A 232 -10.85 6.58 -4.12
N GLY A 233 -9.60 6.36 -3.70
CA GLY A 233 -9.06 6.92 -2.47
C GLY A 233 -7.59 7.27 -2.56
N PHE A 234 -7.15 8.21 -1.71
CA PHE A 234 -5.75 8.63 -1.58
C PHE A 234 -5.43 8.88 -0.11
N MET A 235 -4.36 8.26 0.40
CA MET A 235 -4.05 8.24 1.84
C MET A 235 -2.62 8.70 2.21
N PRO A 236 -2.15 9.87 1.74
CA PRO A 236 -0.83 10.38 2.09
C PRO A 236 -0.70 10.71 3.59
N ASN A 237 0.55 10.80 4.07
CA ASN A 237 0.81 11.50 5.31
C ASN A 237 0.74 13.03 5.13
N HIS A 238 0.69 13.75 6.24
CA HIS A 238 0.55 15.20 6.22
C HIS A 238 1.67 15.96 5.52
N LEU A 239 2.92 15.47 5.55
CA LEU A 239 4.03 16.12 4.86
C LEU A 239 3.89 15.95 3.35
N GLU A 240 3.62 14.73 2.88
CA GLU A 240 3.33 14.42 1.49
C GLU A 240 2.14 15.25 0.99
N ALA A 241 1.02 15.21 1.73
CA ALA A 241 -0.20 15.93 1.38
C ALA A 241 0.06 17.44 1.26
N MET A 242 0.75 18.04 2.23
CA MET A 242 1.08 19.47 2.22
C MET A 242 2.05 19.83 1.08
N ASN A 243 3.07 19.01 0.83
CA ASN A 243 4.05 19.27 -0.20
C ASN A 243 3.45 19.20 -1.61
N TYR A 244 2.66 18.16 -1.91
CA TYR A 244 1.99 18.04 -3.21
C TYR A 244 0.95 19.14 -3.43
N THR A 245 0.16 19.47 -2.40
CA THR A 245 -0.90 20.50 -2.50
C THR A 245 -0.40 21.93 -2.36
N ARG A 246 0.87 22.14 -1.99
CA ARG A 246 1.47 23.44 -1.69
C ARG A 246 0.73 24.20 -0.59
N THR A 247 0.29 23.48 0.44
CA THR A 247 -0.45 24.04 1.57
C THR A 247 0.38 24.06 2.85
N SER A 248 -0.04 24.85 3.83
CA SER A 248 0.69 25.06 5.09
C SER A 248 0.09 24.33 6.29
N SER A 249 -0.97 23.55 6.10
CA SER A 249 -1.59 22.76 7.17
C SER A 249 -2.24 21.48 6.64
N PRO A 250 -2.33 20.42 7.47
CA PRO A 250 -3.00 19.17 7.10
C PRO A 250 -4.47 19.38 6.69
N GLN A 251 -5.18 20.31 7.33
CA GLN A 251 -6.57 20.63 7.03
C GLN A 251 -6.72 21.25 5.63
N ALA A 252 -5.81 22.18 5.27
CA ALA A 252 -5.81 22.79 3.96
C ALA A 252 -5.45 21.77 2.87
N ALA A 253 -4.48 20.88 3.15
CA ALA A 253 -4.12 19.79 2.26
C ALA A 253 -5.31 18.84 2.04
N LEU A 254 -5.97 18.40 3.12
CA LEU A 254 -7.16 17.54 3.03
C LEU A 254 -8.25 18.19 2.19
N SER A 255 -8.55 19.48 2.41
CA SER A 255 -9.55 20.19 1.62
C SER A 255 -9.20 20.21 0.14
N ALA A 256 -7.94 20.44 -0.22
CA ALA A 256 -7.50 20.45 -1.62
C ALA A 256 -7.53 19.05 -2.26
N LEU A 257 -7.28 17.99 -1.49
CA LEU A 257 -7.36 16.61 -1.96
C LEU A 257 -8.81 16.14 -2.10
N ALA A 258 -9.71 16.56 -1.21
CA ALA A 258 -11.14 16.20 -1.25
C ALA A 258 -11.85 16.72 -2.52
N ASP A 259 -11.32 17.75 -3.17
CA ASP A 259 -11.82 18.24 -4.46
C ASP A 259 -11.34 17.36 -5.65
N ARG A 260 -10.41 16.43 -5.43
CA ARG A 260 -9.74 15.65 -6.48
C ARG A 260 -9.97 14.14 -6.43
N VAL A 261 -10.29 13.59 -5.26
CA VAL A 261 -10.48 12.15 -5.06
C VAL A 261 -11.69 11.90 -4.15
N PRO A 262 -12.49 10.84 -4.39
CA PRO A 262 -13.69 10.58 -3.60
C PRO A 262 -13.43 10.33 -2.10
N LEU A 263 -12.38 9.57 -1.76
CA LEU A 263 -11.93 9.36 -0.38
C LEU A 263 -10.55 9.98 -0.17
N ALA A 264 -10.50 11.19 0.36
CA ALA A 264 -9.24 11.84 0.74
C ALA A 264 -8.95 11.58 2.21
N VAL A 265 -7.78 11.03 2.52
CA VAL A 265 -7.31 10.78 3.90
C VAL A 265 -5.95 11.42 4.10
N VAL A 266 -5.73 12.07 5.23
CA VAL A 266 -4.43 12.61 5.62
C VAL A 266 -4.05 12.07 7.00
N THR A 267 -2.97 11.28 7.05
CA THR A 267 -2.43 10.74 8.31
C THR A 267 -1.46 11.72 8.96
N ARG A 268 -1.46 11.77 10.31
CA ARG A 268 -0.68 12.71 11.12
C ARG A 268 0.10 12.01 12.23
N GLY A 269 0.48 10.75 12.01
CA GLY A 269 1.23 9.95 12.99
C GLY A 269 0.53 9.92 14.36
N ALA A 270 1.22 10.39 15.40
CA ALA A 270 0.70 10.41 16.77
C ALA A 270 -0.54 11.31 16.97
N ASP A 271 -0.83 12.22 16.02
CA ASP A 271 -2.02 13.08 16.06
C ASP A 271 -3.24 12.45 15.37
N GLY A 272 -3.11 11.24 14.85
CA GLY A 272 -4.19 10.46 14.23
C GLY A 272 -4.38 10.74 12.76
N ALA A 273 -5.62 10.86 12.30
CA ALA A 273 -5.94 11.00 10.88
C ALA A 273 -7.24 11.79 10.68
N MET A 274 -7.34 12.44 9.52
CA MET A 274 -8.54 13.13 9.07
C MET A 274 -8.90 12.69 7.66
N ALA A 275 -10.19 12.68 7.34
CA ALA A 275 -10.66 12.30 6.02
C ALA A 275 -11.97 12.98 5.64
N VAL A 276 -12.19 13.04 4.32
CA VAL A 276 -13.46 13.37 3.67
C VAL A 276 -13.79 12.24 2.71
N ASP A 277 -15.01 11.70 2.82
CA ASP A 277 -15.60 10.77 1.87
C ASP A 277 -16.71 11.53 1.13
N SER A 278 -16.44 12.00 -0.09
CA SER A 278 -17.39 12.78 -0.88
C SER A 278 -18.52 11.92 -1.46
N ILE A 279 -18.40 10.59 -1.44
CA ILE A 279 -19.44 9.67 -1.88
C ILE A 279 -20.55 9.61 -0.82
N THR A 280 -20.16 9.50 0.46
CA THR A 280 -21.12 9.46 1.58
C THR A 280 -21.45 10.85 2.12
N GLY A 281 -20.60 11.85 1.86
CA GLY A 281 -20.68 13.20 2.44
C GLY A 281 -20.14 13.26 3.88
N GLU A 282 -19.49 12.21 4.36
CA GLU A 282 -18.92 12.16 5.70
C GLU A 282 -17.56 12.87 5.77
N ALA A 283 -17.29 13.53 6.89
CA ALA A 283 -15.97 14.01 7.25
C ALA A 283 -15.67 13.58 8.68
N ALA A 284 -14.43 13.15 8.94
CA ALA A 284 -14.02 12.68 10.26
C ALA A 284 -12.60 13.13 10.58
N ASP A 285 -12.35 13.45 11.85
CA ASP A 285 -11.04 13.71 12.42
C ASP A 285 -10.92 12.93 13.72
N VAL A 286 -9.98 11.98 13.78
CA VAL A 286 -9.84 11.05 14.89
C VAL A 286 -8.41 11.06 15.44
N PRO A 287 -8.24 11.14 16.77
CA PRO A 287 -6.91 11.06 17.37
C PRO A 287 -6.33 9.64 17.23
N ALA A 288 -5.00 9.53 17.23
CA ALA A 288 -4.33 8.24 17.32
C ALA A 288 -4.56 7.59 18.68
N LEU A 289 -4.29 6.29 18.75
CA LEU A 289 -4.21 5.60 20.03
C LEU A 289 -2.84 5.88 20.65
N ALA A 290 -2.82 6.51 21.83
CA ALA A 290 -1.57 6.76 22.54
C ALA A 290 -0.88 5.44 22.94
N VAL A 291 0.30 5.19 22.35
CA VAL A 291 1.13 4.00 22.56
C VAL A 291 2.61 4.37 22.61
N LYS A 292 3.45 3.50 23.17
CA LYS A 292 4.90 3.64 23.05
C LYS A 292 5.35 3.02 21.73
N ALA A 293 5.70 3.85 20.75
CA ALA A 293 6.25 3.39 19.48
C ALA A 293 7.68 2.82 19.67
N ILE A 294 7.93 1.70 19.01
CA ILE A 294 9.24 1.03 18.91
C ILE A 294 9.77 1.14 17.47
N ASP A 295 8.90 0.93 16.49
CA ASP A 295 9.26 0.94 15.07
C ASP A 295 8.10 1.49 14.22
N PRO A 296 8.19 2.70 13.68
CA PRO A 296 7.16 3.28 12.82
C PRO A 296 7.21 2.77 11.36
N THR A 297 8.14 1.90 11.00
CA THR A 297 8.28 1.37 9.63
C THR A 297 7.00 0.62 9.21
N GLY A 298 6.45 0.95 8.05
CA GLY A 298 5.22 0.31 7.52
C GLY A 298 3.91 0.70 8.22
N ALA A 299 3.93 1.63 9.18
CA ALA A 299 2.73 2.04 9.91
C ALA A 299 1.65 2.67 9.00
N GLY A 300 2.08 3.38 7.95
CA GLY A 300 1.21 3.92 6.90
C GLY A 300 0.55 2.81 6.09
N ASP A 301 1.31 1.81 5.63
CA ASP A 301 0.80 0.66 4.88
C ASP A 301 -0.27 -0.12 5.66
N VAL A 302 -0.05 -0.31 6.97
CA VAL A 302 -1.04 -0.94 7.87
C VAL A 302 -2.29 -0.09 8.00
N PHE A 303 -2.15 1.23 8.13
CA PHE A 303 -3.28 2.15 8.16
C PHE A 303 -4.08 2.06 6.85
N SER A 304 -3.41 2.12 5.71
CA SER A 304 -4.01 2.07 4.39
C SER A 304 -4.77 0.77 4.12
N SER A 305 -4.19 -0.37 4.51
CA SER A 305 -4.84 -1.69 4.43
C SER A 305 -6.17 -1.72 5.20
N ALA A 306 -6.21 -1.11 6.39
CA ALA A 306 -7.41 -1.01 7.21
C ALA A 306 -8.48 -0.09 6.61
N ILE A 307 -8.08 0.99 5.93
CA ILE A 307 -9.02 1.85 5.18
C ILE A 307 -9.62 1.11 4.00
N VAL A 308 -8.82 0.35 3.23
CA VAL A 308 -9.32 -0.47 2.13
C VAL A 308 -10.34 -1.49 2.64
N LEU A 309 -10.03 -2.20 3.74
CA LEU A 309 -10.97 -3.11 4.39
C LEU A 309 -12.28 -2.40 4.79
N GLY A 310 -12.19 -1.32 5.56
CA GLY A 310 -13.36 -0.64 6.08
C GLY A 310 -14.23 -0.02 4.98
N THR A 311 -13.62 0.42 3.88
CA THR A 311 -14.32 0.92 2.70
C THR A 311 -15.04 -0.20 1.97
N ARG A 312 -14.39 -1.35 1.74
CA ARG A 312 -15.02 -2.54 1.14
C ARG A 312 -16.21 -3.05 1.94
N GLN A 313 -16.12 -2.94 3.27
CA GLN A 313 -17.20 -3.37 4.17
C GLN A 313 -18.27 -2.29 4.42
N GLY A 314 -18.12 -1.11 3.83
CA GLY A 314 -19.09 -0.02 3.95
C GLY A 314 -19.22 0.51 5.38
N TRP A 315 -18.16 0.48 6.19
CA TRP A 315 -18.19 1.04 7.53
C TRP A 315 -18.35 2.56 7.49
N PRO A 316 -18.94 3.21 8.52
CA PRO A 316 -18.92 4.66 8.64
C PRO A 316 -17.48 5.21 8.64
N LEU A 317 -17.24 6.36 8.01
CA LEU A 317 -15.88 6.90 7.83
C LEU A 317 -15.09 7.00 9.14
N GLU A 318 -15.72 7.48 10.21
CA GLU A 318 -15.08 7.57 11.53
C GLU A 318 -14.61 6.19 12.05
N GLN A 319 -15.39 5.13 11.83
CA GLN A 319 -14.99 3.77 12.22
C GLN A 319 -13.83 3.26 11.38
N ARG A 320 -13.81 3.55 10.07
CA ARG A 320 -12.67 3.23 9.18
C ARG A 320 -11.38 3.85 9.73
N LEU A 321 -11.40 5.16 10.02
CA LEU A 321 -10.23 5.87 10.55
C LEU A 321 -9.82 5.36 11.94
N ARG A 322 -10.77 5.12 12.85
CA ARG A 322 -10.45 4.60 14.19
C ARG A 322 -9.82 3.21 14.10
N PHE A 323 -10.39 2.32 13.27
CA PHE A 323 -9.85 0.98 13.06
C PHE A 323 -8.45 1.03 12.46
N ALA A 324 -8.22 1.87 11.44
CA ALA A 324 -6.90 2.08 10.86
C ALA A 324 -5.88 2.62 11.86
N ASN A 325 -6.27 3.62 12.68
CA ASN A 325 -5.44 4.10 13.78
C ASN A 325 -5.10 3.00 14.80
N LEU A 326 -6.07 2.14 15.15
CA LEU A 326 -5.82 1.01 16.05
C LEU A 326 -4.80 0.05 15.43
N CYS A 327 -5.00 -0.38 14.18
CA CYS A 327 -4.10 -1.32 13.51
C CYS A 327 -2.68 -0.77 13.41
N SER A 328 -2.54 0.48 12.97
CA SER A 328 -1.25 1.17 12.89
C SER A 328 -0.59 1.31 14.27
N SER A 329 -1.36 1.68 15.30
CA SER A 329 -0.84 1.81 16.68
C SER A 329 -0.41 0.48 17.28
N LEU A 330 -1.02 -0.65 16.89
CA LEU A 330 -0.57 -1.98 17.28
C LEU A 330 0.71 -2.37 16.56
N ALA A 331 0.82 -2.04 15.26
CA ALA A 331 2.01 -2.32 14.46
C ALA A 331 3.26 -1.63 15.03
N VAL A 332 3.16 -0.33 15.36
CA VAL A 332 4.33 0.44 15.82
C VAL A 332 4.89 0.00 17.18
N GLN A 333 4.15 -0.81 17.94
CA GLN A 333 4.60 -1.37 19.22
C GLN A 333 5.44 -2.64 19.07
N ARG A 334 5.70 -3.09 17.83
CA ARG A 334 6.46 -4.29 17.53
C ARG A 334 7.72 -3.94 16.76
N ARG A 335 8.74 -4.77 16.87
CA ARG A 335 9.93 -4.67 16.04
C ARG A 335 9.65 -5.35 14.70
N GLY A 336 10.11 -4.76 13.60
CA GLY A 336 10.18 -5.45 12.32
C GLY A 336 9.08 -5.06 11.33
N GLY A 337 8.79 -3.77 11.21
CA GLY A 337 8.03 -3.19 10.10
C GLY A 337 6.73 -3.92 9.77
N SER A 338 6.60 -4.38 8.52
CA SER A 338 5.40 -5.10 8.03
C SER A 338 5.03 -6.35 8.81
N LEU A 339 5.99 -7.05 9.39
CA LEU A 339 5.72 -8.21 10.23
C LEU A 339 5.14 -7.81 11.59
N GLY A 340 5.19 -6.53 11.94
CA GLY A 340 4.43 -5.93 13.04
C GLY A 340 2.93 -5.79 12.77
N ALA A 341 2.47 -5.87 11.51
CA ALA A 341 1.05 -5.70 11.18
C ALA A 341 0.15 -6.66 11.99
N PRO A 342 -0.90 -6.16 12.67
CA PRO A 342 -1.75 -6.99 13.51
C PRO A 342 -2.68 -7.86 12.66
N GLY A 343 -2.95 -9.07 13.14
CA GLY A 343 -4.07 -9.88 12.68
C GLY A 343 -5.30 -9.71 13.57
N TRP A 344 -6.40 -10.36 13.20
CA TRP A 344 -7.65 -10.33 13.99
C TRP A 344 -7.50 -10.84 15.42
N THR A 345 -6.61 -11.81 15.68
CA THR A 345 -6.32 -12.28 17.03
C THR A 345 -5.65 -11.20 17.90
N ASP A 346 -4.83 -10.34 17.31
CA ASP A 346 -4.21 -9.22 18.02
C ASP A 346 -5.25 -8.16 18.38
N ILE A 347 -6.17 -7.87 17.45
CA ILE A 347 -7.29 -6.94 17.64
C ILE A 347 -8.24 -7.46 18.72
N GLU A 348 -8.58 -8.76 18.70
CA GLU A 348 -9.39 -9.41 19.72
C GLU A 348 -8.73 -9.33 21.11
N SER A 349 -7.42 -9.62 21.17
CA SER A 349 -6.65 -9.56 22.40
C SER A 349 -6.60 -8.14 22.97
N TRP A 350 -6.36 -7.13 22.11
CA TRP A 350 -6.39 -5.72 22.49
C TRP A 350 -7.76 -5.29 23.00
N TRP A 351 -8.83 -5.75 22.35
CA TRP A 351 -10.20 -5.42 22.75
C TRP A 351 -10.56 -6.01 24.11
N ALA A 352 -10.21 -7.28 24.34
CA ALA A 352 -10.41 -7.95 25.61
C ALA A 352 -9.66 -7.25 26.75
N GLU A 353 -8.40 -6.86 26.51
CA GLU A 353 -7.60 -6.08 27.46
C GLU A 353 -8.23 -4.73 27.78
N THR A 354 -8.63 -4.00 26.74
CA THR A 354 -9.25 -2.67 26.87
C THR A 354 -10.53 -2.74 27.71
N ARG A 355 -11.40 -3.73 27.45
CA ARG A 355 -12.62 -3.96 28.24
C ARG A 355 -12.33 -4.36 29.69
N ARG A 356 -11.27 -5.13 29.94
CA ARG A 356 -10.88 -5.51 31.30
C ARG A 356 -10.42 -4.28 32.09
N ARG A 357 -9.58 -3.43 31.49
CA ARG A 357 -9.07 -2.20 32.10
C ARG A 357 -10.12 -1.11 32.27
N ALA A 358 -11.14 -1.07 31.41
CA ALA A 358 -12.23 -0.10 31.49
C ALA A 358 -12.96 -0.10 32.86
N ARG A 359 -12.88 -1.20 33.62
CA ARG A 359 -13.47 -1.30 34.97
C ARG A 359 -12.66 -0.58 36.05
N SER A 360 -11.39 -0.28 35.80
CA SER A 360 -10.45 0.25 36.78
C SER A 360 -9.67 1.48 36.31
N SER A 361 -9.86 1.92 35.07
CA SER A 361 -9.21 3.10 34.48
C SER A 361 -10.23 3.92 33.66
N PRO A 362 -10.47 5.20 34.03
CA PRO A 362 -11.33 6.09 33.25
C PRO A 362 -10.89 6.24 31.78
N GLU A 363 -9.58 6.35 31.54
CA GLU A 363 -9.01 6.41 30.19
C GLU A 363 -9.31 5.15 29.37
N ALA A 364 -9.19 3.97 29.99
CA ALA A 364 -9.56 2.72 29.34
C ALA A 364 -11.07 2.62 29.12
N GLY A 365 -11.88 3.19 30.00
CA GLY A 365 -13.34 3.31 29.83
C GLY A 365 -13.72 4.15 28.62
N GLU A 366 -13.11 5.33 28.47
CA GLU A 366 -13.33 6.20 27.30
C GLU A 366 -12.86 5.53 26.01
N ARG A 367 -11.72 4.82 26.06
CA ARG A 367 -11.23 4.01 24.93
C ARG A 367 -12.20 2.89 24.57
N ALA A 368 -12.74 2.17 25.55
CA ALA A 368 -13.73 1.12 25.31
C ALA A 368 -15.01 1.66 24.65
N LEU A 369 -15.45 2.87 25.02
CA LEU A 369 -16.58 3.54 24.37
C LEU A 369 -16.26 3.92 22.92
N ARG A 370 -15.12 4.58 22.68
CA ARG A 370 -14.70 5.02 21.32
C ARG A 370 -14.52 3.85 20.34
N TYR A 371 -14.08 2.70 20.85
CA TYR A 371 -13.83 1.49 20.06
C TYR A 371 -14.89 0.41 20.25
N GLY A 372 -16.07 0.77 20.75
CA GLY A 372 -17.17 -0.18 21.01
C GLY A 372 -17.55 -1.02 19.78
N PHE A 373 -17.45 -0.43 18.58
CA PHE A 373 -17.75 -1.08 17.31
C PHE A 373 -16.86 -2.31 17.02
N ILE A 374 -15.68 -2.42 17.64
CA ILE A 374 -14.81 -3.61 17.51
C ILE A 374 -15.53 -4.88 17.99
N ALA A 375 -16.44 -4.77 18.97
CA ALA A 375 -17.23 -5.91 19.42
C ALA A 375 -18.10 -6.50 18.30
N ASP A 376 -18.68 -5.64 17.47
CA ASP A 376 -19.54 -6.04 16.35
C ASP A 376 -18.69 -6.65 15.22
N LEU A 377 -17.52 -6.07 14.94
CA LEU A 377 -16.58 -6.60 13.95
C LEU A 377 -16.09 -8.00 14.32
N LEU A 378 -15.74 -8.23 15.60
CA LEU A 378 -15.28 -9.54 16.08
C LEU A 378 -16.40 -10.59 16.13
N ALA A 379 -17.66 -10.17 16.22
CA ALA A 379 -18.80 -11.07 16.14
C ALA A 379 -19.05 -11.59 14.72
N ASP A 380 -18.60 -10.85 13.69
CA ASP A 380 -18.68 -11.27 12.30
C ASP A 380 -17.66 -12.38 12.01
N ARG A 381 -18.18 -13.56 11.64
CA ARG A 381 -17.37 -14.77 11.39
C ARG A 381 -16.52 -14.70 10.12
N LYS A 382 -16.67 -13.66 9.29
CA LYS A 382 -15.88 -13.48 8.06
C LYS A 382 -14.38 -13.26 8.32
N PHE A 383 -13.99 -12.90 9.53
CA PHE A 383 -12.65 -12.43 9.86
C PHE A 383 -11.78 -13.44 10.63
N ARG A 384 -11.87 -14.74 10.32
CA ARG A 384 -11.14 -15.78 11.08
C ARG A 384 -9.63 -15.85 10.73
N ALA A 385 -8.86 -16.13 11.78
CA ALA A 385 -7.45 -15.83 11.98
C ALA A 385 -6.43 -16.34 10.94
N HIS A 386 -5.38 -15.54 10.73
CA HIS A 386 -4.07 -15.95 10.23
C HIS A 386 -3.06 -15.90 11.38
N SER A 387 -2.21 -16.93 11.51
CA SER A 387 -1.14 -16.96 12.51
C SER A 387 0.06 -16.14 12.04
N GLN A 388 0.70 -15.42 12.96
CA GLN A 388 1.87 -14.58 12.67
C GLN A 388 3.08 -15.41 12.21
N ALA A 389 3.81 -14.87 11.22
CA ALA A 389 5.14 -15.34 10.84
C ALA A 389 6.23 -14.74 11.74
N PRO A 390 7.32 -15.47 12.03
CA PRO A 390 8.46 -14.92 12.74
C PRO A 390 9.28 -13.96 11.86
N ALA A 391 9.66 -12.82 12.42
CA ALA A 391 10.43 -11.79 11.73
C ALA A 391 11.94 -12.05 11.80
N THR A 392 12.52 -12.95 10.97
CA THR A 392 13.91 -12.91 10.47
C THR A 392 14.21 -14.06 9.49
N ILE A 393 15.17 -13.88 8.57
CA ILE A 393 15.94 -14.95 7.91
C ILE A 393 16.78 -15.69 8.97
N GLY A 394 16.16 -16.58 9.74
CA GLY A 394 16.83 -17.36 10.79
C GLY A 394 15.84 -18.21 11.57
N SER A 395 16.19 -19.47 11.86
CA SER A 395 15.30 -20.41 12.57
C SER A 395 15.03 -20.04 14.02
N HIS A 396 15.83 -19.13 14.60
CA HIS A 396 15.65 -18.57 15.94
C HIS A 396 16.22 -17.15 16.00
N THR A 397 15.37 -16.14 16.13
CA THR A 397 15.80 -14.78 16.44
C THR A 397 14.86 -14.11 17.43
N GLU A 398 15.38 -13.08 18.10
CA GLU A 398 14.86 -12.48 19.33
C GLU A 398 13.50 -11.77 19.20
N SER A 399 12.93 -11.67 17.99
CA SER A 399 11.61 -11.07 17.75
C SER A 399 10.46 -11.79 18.48
N CYS A 400 10.67 -13.04 18.88
CA CYS A 400 9.71 -13.83 19.68
C CYS A 400 9.87 -13.67 21.21
N ARG A 401 10.83 -12.86 21.69
CA ARG A 401 10.98 -12.56 23.13
C ARG A 401 10.36 -11.20 23.45
N THR A 402 9.04 -11.17 23.55
CA THR A 402 8.31 -10.11 24.28
C THR A 402 8.23 -10.42 25.75
#